data_AF-A0A2V5WHR4-F1
#
_entry.id   AF-A0A2V5WHR4-F1
#
_cell.length_a   1.000
_cell.length_b   1.000
_cell.length_c   1.000
_cell.angle_alpha   90.00
_cell.angle_beta   90.00
_cell.angle_gamma   90.00
#
_symmetry.space_group_name_H-M   'P 1'
#
loop_
_entity.id
_entity.type
_entity.pdbx_description
1 polymer ?
#
loop_
_entity_poly.entity_id
_entity_poly.type
_entity_poly.pdbx_seq_one_letter_code
_entity_poly.pdbx_strand_id
1 'polypeptide(L)'
;MSAASDWSHFPLGTRFRIADTNEEYVIDDYGIALIGTDTIDLYKPSRLEMKQWGVRHVNIDILQWGSEEQSLKVLAPRCKHRCVQKMVASLQQKKTQGKKELLASLDSKKPQPKKKA
;
A
#
# COMPACT_ATOMS: atom_id res chain seq x y z
N MET A 1 -2.30 11.54 -11.61
CA MET A 1 -3.70 11.09 -11.82
C MET A 1 -4.14 10.22 -10.65
N SER A 2 -5.43 9.88 -10.53
CA SER A 2 -5.96 9.05 -9.44
C SER A 2 -5.93 7.55 -9.83
N ALA A 3 -5.80 6.68 -8.84
CA ALA A 3 -5.81 5.23 -9.01
C ALA A 3 -6.38 4.52 -7.77
N ALA A 4 -6.98 3.36 -8.00
CA ALA A 4 -7.52 2.51 -6.94
C ALA A 4 -6.70 1.22 -6.79
N SER A 5 -6.58 0.73 -5.55
CA SER A 5 -5.91 -0.54 -5.26
C SER A 5 -6.33 -1.13 -3.91
N ASP A 6 -5.74 -2.27 -3.53
CA ASP A 6 -5.74 -2.74 -2.15
C ASP A 6 -4.79 -1.90 -1.29
N TRP A 7 -5.34 -1.14 -0.33
CA TRP A 7 -4.55 -0.29 0.56
C TRP A 7 -3.68 -1.05 1.56
N SER A 8 -3.92 -2.34 1.76
CA SER A 8 -3.00 -3.19 2.50
C SER A 8 -1.74 -3.54 1.69
N HIS A 9 -1.76 -3.41 0.36
CA HIS A 9 -0.60 -3.57 -0.51
C HIS A 9 0.03 -2.21 -0.86
N PHE A 10 -0.79 -1.26 -1.32
CA PHE A 10 -0.38 0.11 -1.65
C PHE A 10 -1.15 1.11 -0.77
N PRO A 11 -0.59 1.50 0.38
CA PRO A 11 -1.30 2.38 1.32
C PRO A 11 -1.72 3.71 0.69
N LEU A 12 -2.77 4.30 1.25
CA LEU A 12 -3.30 5.61 0.87
C LEU A 12 -2.19 6.65 0.73
N GLY A 13 -2.15 7.31 -0.42
CA GLY A 13 -1.14 8.31 -0.78
C GLY A 13 0.09 7.75 -1.47
N THR A 14 0.16 6.44 -1.74
CA THR A 14 1.27 5.86 -2.52
C THR A 14 1.32 6.52 -3.90
N ARG A 15 2.49 7.04 -4.26
CA ARG A 15 2.78 7.61 -5.57
C ARG A 15 3.61 6.64 -6.39
N PHE A 16 3.18 6.40 -7.61
CA PHE A 16 3.90 5.56 -8.54
C PHE A 16 3.85 6.14 -9.94
N ARG A 17 4.71 5.61 -10.80
CA ARG A 17 4.78 5.97 -12.22
C ARG A 17 4.81 4.71 -13.06
N ILE A 18 4.15 4.73 -14.21
CA ILE A 18 4.28 3.65 -15.20
C ILE A 18 5.63 3.80 -15.89
N ALA A 19 6.48 2.78 -15.82
CA ALA A 19 7.86 2.86 -16.30
C ALA A 19 7.96 3.24 -17.79
N ASP A 20 7.05 2.71 -18.61
CA ASP A 20 7.10 2.89 -20.07
C ASP A 20 6.58 4.25 -20.55
N THR A 21 5.65 4.88 -19.82
CA THR A 21 4.98 6.12 -20.26
C THR A 21 5.34 7.34 -19.42
N ASN A 22 6.02 7.14 -18.29
CA ASN A 22 6.27 8.16 -17.28
C ASN A 22 5.01 8.83 -16.68
N GLU A 23 3.82 8.28 -16.92
CA GLU A 23 2.58 8.79 -16.31
C GLU A 23 2.57 8.52 -14.80
N GLU A 24 2.33 9.56 -14.00
CA GLU A 24 2.29 9.47 -12.55
C GLU A 24 0.86 9.36 -11.99
N TYR A 25 0.73 8.53 -10.97
CA TYR A 25 -0.52 8.23 -10.29
C TYR A 25 -0.36 8.27 -8.78
N VAL A 26 -1.45 8.60 -8.10
CA VAL A 26 -1.59 8.55 -6.64
C VAL A 26 -2.67 7.54 -6.33
N ILE A 27 -2.40 6.63 -5.39
CA ILE A 27 -3.42 5.77 -4.80
C ILE A 27 -4.23 6.60 -3.81
N ASP A 28 -5.46 6.93 -4.19
CA ASP A 28 -6.41 7.70 -3.37
C ASP A 28 -7.79 7.03 -3.24
N ASP A 29 -8.02 5.93 -3.96
CA ASP A 29 -9.25 5.14 -3.88
C ASP A 29 -8.97 3.63 -3.71
N TYR A 30 -10.01 2.84 -3.43
CA TYR A 30 -9.95 1.38 -3.32
C TYR A 30 -11.22 0.73 -3.88
N GLY A 31 -11.10 -0.51 -4.35
CA GLY A 31 -12.21 -1.25 -4.95
C GLY A 31 -12.30 -2.68 -4.44
N ILE A 32 -13.52 -3.21 -4.29
CA ILE A 32 -13.74 -4.58 -3.79
C ILE A 32 -13.03 -5.63 -4.66
N ALA A 33 -13.00 -5.44 -5.98
CA ALA A 33 -12.38 -6.36 -6.93
C ALA A 33 -10.84 -6.38 -6.86
N LEU A 34 -10.23 -5.40 -6.20
CA LEU A 34 -8.78 -5.21 -6.13
C LEU A 34 -8.18 -5.81 -4.83
N ILE A 35 -9.02 -6.12 -3.85
CA ILE A 35 -8.58 -6.54 -2.51
C ILE A 35 -8.02 -7.96 -2.57
N GLY A 36 -6.78 -8.12 -2.11
CA GLY A 36 -6.00 -9.35 -2.17
C GLY A 36 -5.43 -9.66 -3.56
N THR A 37 -5.45 -8.69 -4.47
CA THR A 37 -4.82 -8.81 -5.79
C THR A 37 -3.68 -7.80 -5.92
N ASP A 38 -2.79 -8.02 -6.88
CA ASP A 38 -1.74 -7.06 -7.24
C ASP A 38 -2.18 -6.17 -8.41
N THR A 39 -3.48 -5.82 -8.44
CA THR A 39 -4.08 -5.01 -9.50
C THR A 39 -4.29 -3.57 -9.04
N ILE A 40 -3.88 -2.63 -9.89
CA ILE A 40 -4.17 -1.21 -9.73
C ILE A 40 -5.13 -0.80 -10.85
N ASP A 41 -6.26 -0.20 -10.49
CA ASP A 41 -7.22 0.34 -11.45
C ASP A 41 -6.93 1.83 -11.67
N LEU A 42 -6.73 2.23 -12.93
CA LEU A 42 -6.32 3.59 -13.27
C LEU A 42 -7.53 4.43 -13.68
N TYR A 43 -7.69 5.60 -13.08
CA TYR A 43 -8.69 6.55 -13.56
C TYR A 43 -8.33 7.03 -14.97
N LYS A 44 -9.29 6.91 -15.90
CA LYS A 44 -9.22 7.46 -17.25
C LYS A 44 -10.39 8.43 -17.49
N PRO A 45 -10.14 9.64 -18.00
CA PRO A 45 -11.19 10.65 -18.21
C PRO A 45 -12.31 10.24 -19.16
N SER A 46 -12.04 9.34 -20.12
CA SER A 46 -13.02 8.92 -21.12
C SER A 46 -13.10 7.40 -21.32
N ARG A 47 -14.26 6.93 -21.81
CA ARG A 47 -14.46 5.52 -22.19
C ARG A 47 -13.52 5.07 -23.31
N LEU A 48 -13.13 6.00 -24.20
CA LEU A 48 -12.18 5.71 -25.28
C LEU A 48 -10.79 5.42 -24.70
N GLU A 49 -10.28 6.28 -23.81
CA GLU A 49 -8.99 6.07 -23.14
C GLU A 49 -8.99 4.81 -22.27
N MET A 50 -10.09 4.56 -21.56
CA MET A 50 -10.28 3.33 -20.79
C MET A 50 -10.18 2.09 -21.70
N LYS A 51 -10.80 2.13 -22.89
CA LYS A 51 -10.74 1.04 -23.88
C LYS A 51 -9.34 0.90 -24.48
N GLN A 52 -8.67 2.01 -24.78
CA GLN A 52 -7.30 2.02 -25.29
C GLN A 52 -6.29 1.49 -24.27
N TRP A 53 -6.55 1.72 -22.98
CA TRP A 53 -5.78 1.13 -21.89
C TRP A 53 -6.08 -0.36 -21.71
N GLY A 54 -7.31 -0.74 -21.37
CA GLY A 54 -7.66 -2.14 -21.11
C GLY A 54 -6.83 -2.78 -19.98
N VAL A 55 -7.01 -4.08 -19.79
CA VAL A 55 -6.23 -4.85 -18.80
C VAL A 55 -4.87 -5.20 -19.38
N ARG A 56 -3.80 -4.92 -18.62
CA ARG A 56 -2.43 -5.21 -19.04
C ARG A 56 -1.49 -5.33 -17.83
N HIS A 57 -0.34 -5.95 -18.07
CA HIS A 57 0.76 -5.99 -17.11
C HIS A 57 1.82 -4.97 -17.53
N VAL A 58 2.22 -4.11 -16.61
CA VAL A 58 3.25 -3.08 -16.83
C VAL A 58 4.16 -3.03 -15.61
N ASN A 59 5.37 -2.53 -15.80
CA ASN A 59 6.25 -2.21 -14.69
C ASN A 59 5.87 -0.85 -14.10
N ILE A 60 5.91 -0.74 -12.78
CA ILE A 60 5.70 0.51 -12.06
C ILE A 60 6.94 0.83 -11.22
N ASP A 61 7.26 2.12 -11.17
CA ASP A 61 8.23 2.66 -10.23
C ASP A 61 7.47 3.25 -9.04
N ILE A 62 7.74 2.76 -7.83
CA ILE A 62 7.21 3.39 -6.62
C ILE A 62 8.05 4.64 -6.32
N LEU A 63 7.44 5.81 -6.47
CA LEU A 63 8.08 7.09 -6.21
C LEU A 63 8.06 7.42 -4.71
N GLN A 64 6.96 7.09 -4.05
CA GLN A 64 6.78 7.32 -2.62
C GLN A 64 5.72 6.37 -2.07
N TRP A 65 6.03 5.69 -0.97
CA TRP A 65 5.03 4.89 -0.24
C TRP A 65 4.05 5.78 0.53
N GLY A 66 2.78 5.39 0.53
CA GLY A 66 1.71 6.02 1.30
C GLY A 66 1.78 5.71 2.79
N SER A 67 0.75 6.13 3.54
CA SER A 67 0.67 5.90 5.00
C SER A 67 -0.34 4.82 5.35
N GLU A 68 0.14 3.77 6.03
CA GLU A 68 -0.70 2.73 6.62
C GLU A 68 -1.62 3.30 7.71
N GLU A 69 -1.15 4.27 8.49
CA GLU A 69 -1.94 4.94 9.53
C GLU A 69 -3.10 5.75 8.95
N GLN A 70 -2.86 6.51 7.87
CA GLN A 70 -3.92 7.25 7.19
C GLN A 70 -4.92 6.28 6.53
N SER A 71 -4.42 5.18 5.95
CA SER A 71 -5.27 4.10 5.42
C SER A 71 -6.20 3.55 6.50
N LEU A 72 -5.65 3.18 7.67
CA LEU A 72 -6.44 2.70 8.80
C LEU A 72 -7.45 3.73 9.31
N LYS A 73 -7.09 5.01 9.37
CA LYS A 73 -7.99 6.09 9.81
C LYS A 73 -9.23 6.18 8.91
N VAL A 74 -9.06 6.00 7.61
CA VAL A 74 -10.17 6.05 6.63
C VAL A 74 -10.96 4.74 6.59
N LEU A 75 -10.28 3.59 6.69
CA LEU A 75 -10.90 2.26 6.57
C LEU A 75 -11.61 1.79 7.85
N ALA A 76 -11.11 2.15 9.04
CA ALA A 76 -11.67 1.73 10.33
C ALA A 76 -13.18 2.00 10.48
N PRO A 77 -13.72 3.21 10.16
CA PRO A 77 -15.17 3.44 10.24
C PRO A 77 -15.97 2.69 9.17
N ARG A 78 -15.31 2.10 8.16
CA ARG A 78 -15.94 1.38 7.03
C ARG A 78 -15.91 -0.15 7.21
N CYS A 79 -15.47 -0.63 8.37
CA CYS A 79 -15.39 -2.06 8.72
C CYS A 79 -16.72 -2.82 8.74
N LYS A 80 -17.87 -2.18 8.48
CA LYS A 80 -19.11 -2.92 8.21
C LYS A 80 -19.03 -3.82 6.97
N HIS A 81 -18.12 -3.52 6.03
CA HIS A 81 -17.90 -4.31 4.83
C HIS A 81 -16.78 -5.33 5.02
N ARG A 82 -17.08 -6.62 4.77
CA ARG A 82 -16.12 -7.73 4.91
C ARG A 82 -14.82 -7.51 4.14
N CYS A 83 -14.89 -6.91 2.95
CA CYS A 83 -13.69 -6.66 2.14
C CYS A 83 -12.78 -5.63 2.80
N VAL A 84 -13.34 -4.56 3.39
CA VAL A 84 -12.57 -3.57 4.16
C VAL A 84 -11.94 -4.19 5.41
N GLN A 85 -12.65 -5.08 6.10
CA GLN A 85 -12.11 -5.80 7.26
C GLN A 85 -10.82 -6.57 6.92
N LYS A 86 -10.73 -7.17 5.73
CA LYS A 86 -9.51 -7.87 5.28
C LYS A 86 -8.32 -6.92 5.15
N MET A 87 -8.52 -5.75 4.54
CA MET A 87 -7.45 -4.74 4.42
C MET A 87 -7.01 -4.24 5.80
N VAL A 88 -7.98 -3.93 6.68
CA VAL A 88 -7.68 -3.47 8.05
C VAL A 88 -6.93 -4.52 8.84
N ALA A 89 -7.34 -5.79 8.78
CA ALA A 89 -6.65 -6.89 9.46
C ALA A 89 -5.20 -7.02 8.95
N SER A 90 -5.00 -6.95 7.64
CA SER A 90 -3.67 -7.06 7.02
C SER A 90 -2.76 -5.89 7.45
N LEU A 91 -3.28 -4.66 7.44
CA LEU A 91 -2.55 -3.47 7.91
C LEU A 91 -2.19 -3.55 9.41
N GLN A 92 -3.11 -4.04 10.25
CA GLN A 92 -2.85 -4.22 11.69
C GLN A 92 -1.80 -5.30 11.96
N GLN A 93 -1.78 -6.37 11.17
CA GLN A 93 -0.74 -7.40 11.24
C GLN A 93 0.63 -6.83 10.84
N LYS A 94 0.72 -6.09 9.72
CA LYS A 94 1.95 -5.42 9.29
C LYS A 94 2.51 -4.49 10.36
N LYS A 95 1.66 -3.65 10.95
CA LYS A 95 2.05 -2.76 12.04
C LYS A 95 2.59 -3.51 13.27
N THR A 96 1.98 -4.63 13.62
CA THR A 96 2.42 -5.47 14.74
C THR A 96 3.78 -6.11 14.46
N GLN A 97 3.96 -6.62 13.25
CA GLN A 97 5.22 -7.23 12.82
C GLN A 97 6.35 -6.20 12.76
N GLY A 98 6.12 -5.02 12.17
CA GLY A 98 7.10 -3.94 12.13
C GLY A 98 7.49 -3.46 13.54
N LYS A 99 6.53 -3.39 14.47
CA LYS A 99 6.83 -3.09 15.89
C LYS A 99 7.72 -4.16 16.51
N LYS A 100 7.45 -5.45 16.25
CA LYS A 100 8.25 -6.57 16.76
C LYS A 100 9.68 -6.52 16.23
N GLU A 101 9.85 -6.26 14.94
CA GLU A 101 11.16 -6.14 14.29
C GLU A 101 11.96 -4.93 14.81
N LEU A 102 11.28 -3.80 15.04
CA LEU A 102 11.88 -2.61 15.64
C LEU A 102 12.40 -2.89 17.07
N LEU A 103 11.58 -3.54 17.90
CA LEU A 103 11.97 -3.96 19.25
C LEU A 103 13.18 -4.91 19.23
N ALA A 104 13.15 -5.93 18.36
CA ALA A 104 14.26 -6.88 18.22
C ALA A 104 15.57 -6.18 17.77
N SER A 105 15.46 -5.17 16.90
CA SER A 105 16.60 -4.39 16.42
C SER A 105 17.21 -3.50 17.52
N LEU A 106 16.40 -3.01 18.45
CA LEU A 106 16.86 -2.22 19.60
C LEU A 106 17.57 -3.08 20.66
N ASP A 107 17.06 -4.28 20.94
CA ASP A 107 17.69 -5.21 21.89
C ASP A 107 19.04 -5.74 21.40
N SER A 108 19.21 -5.91 20.09
CA SER A 108 20.46 -6.37 19.46
C SER A 108 21.60 -5.35 19.53
N LYS A 109 21.33 -4.08 19.86
CA LYS A 109 22.34 -3.00 19.96
C LYS A 109 22.87 -2.75 21.38
N LYS A 110 22.49 -3.55 22.39
CA LYS A 110 23.03 -3.40 23.75
C LYS A 110 24.55 -3.68 23.77
N PRO A 111 25.39 -2.79 24.33
CA PRO A 111 26.83 -3.02 24.42
C PRO A 111 27.11 -4.26 25.27
N GLN A 112 27.86 -5.21 24.72
CA GLN A 112 28.37 -6.34 25.48
C GLN A 112 29.33 -5.82 26.57
N PRO A 113 29.22 -6.29 27.83
CA PRO A 113 30.11 -5.85 28.90
C PRO A 113 31.56 -6.21 28.56
N LYS A 114 32.43 -5.20 28.56
CA LYS A 114 33.87 -5.39 28.33
C LYS A 114 34.42 -6.33 29.40
N LYS A 115 34.87 -7.52 28.99
CA LYS A 115 35.61 -8.44 29.86
C LYS A 115 36.84 -7.71 30.39
N LYS A 116 36.93 -7.52 31.71
CA LYS A 116 38.15 -7.05 32.36
C LYS A 116 39.18 -8.18 32.30
N ALA A 117 40.37 -7.85 31.79
CA ALA A 117 41.55 -8.70 31.81
C ALA A 117 42.13 -8.79 33.22
#